data_AF-A0A6M4X1W1-F1
#
_entry.id   AF-A0A6M4X1W1-F1
#
_cell.length_a   1.000
_cell.length_b   1.000
_cell.length_c   1.000
_cell.angle_alpha   90.00
_cell.angle_beta   90.00
_cell.angle_gamma   90.00
#
_symmetry.space_group_name_H-M   'P 1'
#
loop_
_entity.id
_entity.type
_entity.pdbx_description
1 polymer ?
#
loop_
_entity_poly.entity_id
_entity_poly.type
_entity_poly.pdbx_seq_one_letter_code
_entity_poly.pdbx_strand_id
1 'polypeptide(L)' 'MWFNGTAGPYVGDRRTIEHPLVGDISLDVDVLMPAGTDLRTITHATAAETTDAEKLDALRAACHPRPGRGHS' A
#
# COMPACT_ATOMS: atom_id res chain seq x y z
N MET A 1 -24.18 4.95 3.47
CA MET A 1 -24.13 5.51 2.10
C MET A 1 -23.90 4.40 1.08
N TRP A 2 -24.94 3.66 0.71
CA TRP A 2 -24.84 2.60 -0.31
C TRP A 2 -25.80 2.82 -1.49
N PHE A 3 -26.74 3.77 -1.36
CA PHE A 3 -27.77 4.05 -2.37
C PHE A 3 -27.50 5.31 -3.23
N ASN A 4 -26.43 6.06 -2.96
CA ASN A 4 -26.12 7.34 -3.62
C ASN A 4 -24.69 7.42 -4.17
N GLY A 5 -24.01 6.29 -4.30
CA GLY A 5 -22.64 6.26 -4.83
C GLY A 5 -22.66 6.00 -6.32
N THR A 6 -22.54 7.03 -7.16
CA THR A 6 -22.11 6.83 -8.55
C THR A 6 -20.67 6.34 -8.52
N ALA A 7 -20.43 5.08 -8.90
CA ALA A 7 -19.08 4.53 -8.99
C ALA A 7 -18.33 5.21 -10.15
N GLY A 8 -17.57 6.25 -9.83
CA GLY A 8 -16.64 6.89 -10.77
C GLY A 8 -15.33 6.10 -10.88
N PRO A 9 -14.56 6.30 -11.96
CA PRO A 9 -13.21 5.76 -12.05
C PRO A 9 -12.39 6.30 -10.88
N TYR A 10 -11.85 5.40 -10.06
CA TYR A 10 -10.93 5.79 -9.01
C TYR A 10 -9.61 6.19 -9.67
N VAL A 11 -9.35 7.49 -9.71
CA VAL A 11 -8.04 8.07 -10.01
C VAL A 11 -7.24 8.04 -8.72
N GLY A 12 -5.96 7.71 -8.79
CA GLY A 12 -5.14 7.51 -7.61
C GLY A 12 -5.22 8.65 -6.59
N ASP A 13 -5.06 8.31 -5.32
CA ASP A 13 -5.27 9.23 -4.18
C ASP A 13 -4.13 9.12 -3.18
N ARG A 14 -3.83 10.21 -2.48
CA ARG A 14 -2.82 10.23 -1.42
C ARG A 14 -3.47 9.94 -0.08
N ARG A 15 -3.08 8.83 0.55
CA ARG A 15 -3.65 8.36 1.82
C ARG A 15 -2.59 8.32 2.90
N THR A 16 -2.94 8.80 4.08
CA THR A 16 -2.14 8.62 5.30
C THR A 16 -2.71 7.47 6.11
N ILE A 17 -1.86 6.53 6.50
CA ILE A 17 -2.21 5.36 7.30
C ILE A 17 -1.43 5.42 8.62
N GLU A 18 -2.13 5.28 9.74
CA GLU A 18 -1.50 5.12 11.06
C GLU A 18 -1.06 3.67 11.23
N HIS A 19 0.25 3.45 11.44
CA HIS A 19 0.81 2.11 11.60
C HIS A 19 1.46 1.92 12.98
N PRO A 20 1.14 0.85 13.74
CA PRO A 20 1.59 0.69 15.13
C PRO A 20 3.11 0.61 15.32
N LEU A 21 3.84 0.19 14.27
CA LEU A 21 5.31 0.06 14.33
C LEU A 21 6.08 1.31 13.88
N VAL A 22 5.50 2.15 13.02
CA VAL A 22 6.25 3.24 12.34
C VAL A 22 5.51 4.58 12.36
N GLY A 23 4.34 4.64 13.01
CA GLY A 23 3.47 5.79 13.05
C GLY A 23 2.79 6.05 11.70
N ASP A 24 2.45 7.31 11.46
CA ASP A 24 1.80 7.74 10.22
C ASP A 24 2.71 7.56 9.01
N ILE A 25 2.17 6.99 7.93
CA ILE A 25 2.83 6.82 6.63
C ILE A 25 1.94 7.41 5.56
N SER A 26 2.49 8.34 4.76
CA SER A 26 1.82 8.81 3.55
C SER A 26 2.11 7.88 2.36
N LEU A 27 1.06 7.42 1.69
CA LEU A 27 1.12 6.56 0.52
C LEU A 27 0.31 7.14 -0.63
N ASP A 28 0.91 7.15 -1.80
CA ASP A 28 0.21 7.35 -3.06
C ASP A 28 -0.42 6.02 -3.48
N VAL A 29 -1.73 6.03 -3.71
CA VAL A 29 -2.52 4.86 -4.06
C VAL A 29 -2.89 4.94 -5.52
N ASP A 30 -2.22 4.15 -6.35
CA ASP A 30 -2.51 4.04 -7.77
C ASP A 30 -3.38 2.84 -8.05
N VAL A 31 -4.32 3.01 -8.97
CA VAL A 31 -5.23 1.96 -9.40
C VAL A 31 -5.09 1.76 -10.89
N LEU A 32 -4.64 0.57 -11.28
CA LEU A 32 -4.53 0.16 -12.66
C LEU A 32 -5.61 -0.87 -12.99
N MET A 33 -6.38 -0.59 -14.03
CA MET A 33 -7.34 -1.52 -14.62
C MET A 33 -6.93 -1.78 -16.08
N PRO A 34 -6.31 -2.93 -16.39
CA PRO A 34 -5.97 -3.28 -17.76
C PRO A 34 -7.23 -3.42 -18.62
N ALA A 35 -7.19 -2.87 -19.83
CA ALA A 35 -8.30 -2.94 -20.77
C ALA A 35 -8.68 -4.39 -21.10
N GLY A 36 -9.98 -4.68 -21.14
CA GLY A 36 -10.50 -6.01 -21.47
C GLY A 36 -10.38 -7.03 -20.33
N THR A 37 -10.07 -6.60 -19.11
CA THR A 37 -10.04 -7.46 -17.92
C THR A 37 -10.90 -6.89 -16.81
N ASP A 38 -11.47 -7.76 -15.98
CA ASP A 38 -12.12 -7.38 -14.71
C ASP A 38 -11.11 -7.30 -13.55
N LEU A 39 -9.81 -7.23 -13.86
CA LEU A 39 -8.74 -7.16 -12.87
C LEU A 39 -8.48 -5.70 -12.46
N ARG A 40 -8.31 -5.50 -11.15
CA ARG A 40 -7.91 -4.22 -10.57
C ARG A 40 -6.70 -4.40 -9.68
N THR A 41 -5.60 -3.74 -10.04
CA THR A 41 -4.39 -3.69 -9.20
C THR A 41 -4.39 -2.40 -8.41
N ILE A 42 -4.17 -2.50 -7.10
CA ILE A 42 -4.02 -1.35 -6.21
C ILE A 42 -2.58 -1.32 -5.71
N THR A 43 -1.83 -0.33 -6.17
CA THR A 43 -0.43 -0.12 -5.80
C THR A 43 -0.36 0.94 -4.71
N HIS A 44 0.38 0.66 -3.64
CA HIS A 44 0.68 1.63 -2.61
C HIS A 44 2.16 1.95 -2.69
N ALA A 45 2.48 3.20 -3.00
CA ALA A 45 3.85 3.67 -3.15
C ALA A 45 4.10 4.87 -2.23
N THR A 46 5.37 5.08 -1.90
CA THR A 46 5.83 6.30 -1.24
C THR A 46 6.62 7.12 -2.24
N ALA A 47 6.61 8.45 -2.12
CA ALA A 47 7.59 9.26 -2.82
C ALA A 47 9.00 8.80 -2.45
N ALA A 48 9.88 8.65 -3.45
CA ALA A 48 11.25 8.19 -3.25
C ALA A 48 12.02 9.15 -2.32
N GLU A 49 12.97 8.61 -1.57
CA GLU A 49 13.87 9.38 -0.69
C GLU A 49 13.15 10.20 0.39
N THR A 50 11.97 9.75 0.82
CA THR A 50 11.21 10.35 1.93
C THR A 50 11.26 9.48 3.18
N THR A 51 10.99 10.07 4.34
CA THR A 51 10.82 9.33 5.60
C THR A 51 9.70 8.29 5.50
N ASP A 52 8.67 8.52 4.68
CA ASP A 52 7.64 7.53 4.42
C ASP A 52 8.20 6.28 3.71
N ALA A 53 9.16 6.46 2.78
CA ALA A 53 9.84 5.36 2.09
C ALA A 53 10.68 4.51 3.05
N GLU A 54 11.39 5.15 4.00
CA GLU A 54 12.16 4.46 5.04
C GLU A 54 11.24 3.65 5.97
N LYS A 55 10.09 4.22 6.36
CA LYS A 55 9.08 3.52 7.15
C LYS A 55 8.52 2.31 6.40
N LEU A 56 8.22 2.46 5.11
CA LEU A 56 7.73 1.37 4.28
C LEU A 56 8.75 0.23 4.14
N ASP A 57 10.04 0.55 4.00
CA ASP A 57 11.13 -0.44 3.99
C ASP A 57 11.26 -1.17 5.34
N ALA A 58 11.20 -0.43 6.45
CA ALA A 58 11.21 -1.01 7.79
C ALA A 58 10.06 -2.01 8.01
N LEU A 59 8.86 -1.69 7.51
CA LEU A 59 7.72 -2.61 7.54
C LEU A 59 7.96 -3.86 6.69
N ARG A 60 8.52 -3.70 5.48
CA ARG A 60 8.87 -4.82 4.61
C ARG A 60 9.88 -5.75 5.28
N ALA A 61 10.91 -5.19 5.93
CA ALA A 61 11.92 -5.95 6.65
C ALA A 61 11.34 -6.68 7.87
N ALA A 62 10.44 -6.05 8.62
CA ALA A 62 9.78 -6.65 9.79
C ALA A 62 8.79 -7.76 9.42
N CYS A 63 8.13 -7.64 8.27
CA CYS A 63 7.19 -8.64 7.75
C CYS A 63 7.90 -9.83 7.10
N HIS A 64 9.20 -9.72 6.77
CA HIS A 64 9.97 -10.87 6.30
C HIS A 64 10.09 -11.90 7.43
N PRO A 65 9.42 -13.07 7.36
CA PRO A 65 9.63 -14.09 8.36
C PRO A 65 11.12 -14.46 8.35
N ARG A 66 11.78 -14.44 9.50
CA ARG A 66 13.16 -14.95 9.60
C ARG A 66 13.18 -16.33 8.93
N PRO A 67 14.08 -16.61 7.97
CA PRO A 67 14.22 -17.97 7.45
C PRO A 67 14.41 -18.89 8.65
N GLY A 68 13.51 -19.88 8.76
CA GLY A 68 13.39 -20.72 9.94
C GLY A 68 14.77 -21.24 10.34
N ARG A 69 15.16 -20.99 11.59
CA ARG A 69 16.30 -21.70 12.18
C ARG A 69 15.97 -23.19 12.11
N GLY A 70 16.60 -23.88 11.17
CA GLY A 70 16.51 -25.32 11.03
C GLY A 70 16.84 -25.94 12.38
N HIS A 71 15.88 -26.69 12.92
CA HIS A 71 16.13 -27.55 14.06
C HIS A 71 16.87 -28.77 13.50
N SER A 72 18.12 -28.93 13.90
CA SER A 72 18.89 -30.17 13.78
C SER A 72 18.33 -31.26 14.69
#